data_AF-A0A0C1ZW64-F1
#
_entry.id   AF-A0A0C1ZW64-F1
#
_cell.length_a   1.000
_cell.length_b   1.000
_cell.length_c   1.000
_cell.angle_alpha   90.00
_cell.angle_beta   90.00
_cell.angle_gamma   90.00
#
_symmetry.space_group_name_H-M   'P 1'
#
loop_
_entity.id
_entity.type
_entity.pdbx_description
1 polymer ?
#
loop_
_entity_poly.entity_id
_entity_poly.type
_entity_poly.pdbx_seq_one_letter_code
_entity_poly.pdbx_strand_id
1 'polypeptide(L)'
;MTIPKSKLAASLVTSFVAFAAGVVVGCADVEPNPDHCTRAGGASLCEQLYGTERPYCTTPTCNPSGEGFNGCVEEEPTEECNYACGGDQNILEDDSCVVAGDGDGDPTGDGDGDGDGDGDGDGDTACMGPADCADSMMPFCDLDSGMCVDCDGTADGDTSCAELDPSTPVCEAGLCVACAAEKEDACVGTTPICDVEANTCVGCSSHEQCNDSACNLAAGNCMDPANTVHVNGSGNSNCAPGGDGSESTPYCTVNQALTAVDSNSLIVLHEVNSPPFIYPDDAITLQLSVAIFAAPGESPVLRGTSGATALTVANAGNLFMRGVTIANTANGGVGVEITGAAWIERSKIVNNAGGGIVVDGGGMLVLENSFVGGNQNQRIIDVIDGEISIDYSTIGSGFGNTSRAVACGVGSGASIRNSILVSYSAQPELECQNAQLETTFTESDSGMMFDDLSGWFSDYDSGNFALNPGMYPVEIETAATSQTGDPDTDIDGDPRPTTDGAPDFAGADVAN
;
A
#
# COMPACT_ATOMS: atom_id res chain seq x y z
N MET A 1 -2.51 -23.14 -67.90
CA MET A 1 -3.72 -23.83 -67.42
C MET A 1 -4.26 -23.01 -66.27
N THR A 2 -5.23 -22.18 -66.57
CA THR A 2 -5.82 -21.15 -65.71
C THR A 2 -7.22 -21.63 -65.34
N ILE A 3 -7.54 -21.70 -64.05
CA ILE A 3 -8.91 -21.98 -63.56
C ILE A 3 -9.34 -20.77 -62.71
N PRO A 4 -10.60 -20.28 -62.86
CA PRO A 4 -10.94 -18.89 -62.59
C PRO A 4 -11.67 -18.67 -61.25
N LYS A 5 -11.66 -17.40 -60.82
CA LYS A 5 -12.55 -16.83 -59.80
C LYS A 5 -14.01 -16.85 -60.28
N SER A 6 -14.94 -17.29 -59.45
CA SER A 6 -16.37 -17.01 -59.63
C SER A 6 -17.06 -16.67 -58.30
N LYS A 7 -17.72 -15.53 -58.36
CA LYS A 7 -18.71 -14.92 -57.44
C LYS A 7 -19.71 -15.92 -56.85
N LEU A 8 -20.08 -15.71 -55.58
CA LEU A 8 -21.46 -15.90 -55.13
C LEU A 8 -21.80 -14.81 -54.10
N ALA A 9 -22.62 -13.87 -54.55
CA ALA A 9 -23.43 -13.01 -53.70
C ALA A 9 -24.87 -13.52 -53.84
N ALA A 10 -25.50 -13.93 -52.74
CA ALA A 10 -26.96 -13.92 -52.57
C ALA A 10 -27.34 -14.34 -51.15
N SER A 11 -27.97 -13.41 -50.44
CA SER A 11 -29.22 -13.63 -49.69
C SER A 11 -29.20 -14.60 -48.50
N LEU A 12 -29.12 -14.04 -47.29
CA LEU A 12 -30.04 -14.44 -46.22
C LEU A 12 -30.35 -13.24 -45.30
N VAL A 13 -31.41 -12.52 -45.65
CA VAL A 13 -32.15 -11.66 -44.73
C VAL A 13 -33.22 -12.57 -44.10
N THR A 14 -33.01 -13.00 -42.85
CA THR A 14 -34.11 -13.48 -42.00
C THR A 14 -33.76 -13.28 -40.52
N SER A 15 -34.45 -12.31 -39.93
CA SER A 15 -34.94 -12.27 -38.55
C SER A 15 -34.16 -12.97 -37.43
N PHE A 16 -33.47 -12.18 -36.62
CA PHE A 16 -33.54 -12.29 -35.16
C PHE A 16 -33.85 -10.90 -34.59
N VAL A 17 -35.14 -10.58 -34.54
CA VAL A 17 -35.70 -9.61 -33.59
C VAL A 17 -36.16 -10.45 -32.41
N ALA A 18 -35.35 -10.53 -31.35
CA ALA A 18 -35.79 -11.03 -30.05
C ALA A 18 -34.81 -10.58 -28.95
N PHE A 19 -35.37 -9.85 -27.98
CA PHE A 19 -34.85 -9.63 -26.62
C PHE A 19 -33.61 -8.72 -26.44
N ALA A 20 -33.79 -7.44 -26.79
CA ALA A 20 -33.21 -6.35 -26.00
C ALA A 20 -34.27 -5.85 -25.01
N ALA A 21 -34.47 -6.58 -23.92
CA ALA A 21 -35.07 -6.02 -22.71
C ALA A 21 -33.89 -5.62 -21.83
N GLY A 22 -33.43 -4.38 -21.99
CA GLY A 22 -32.50 -3.77 -21.06
C GLY A 22 -33.18 -3.73 -19.69
N VAL A 23 -32.64 -4.49 -18.75
CA VAL A 23 -32.88 -4.23 -17.34
C VAL A 23 -32.08 -2.97 -17.04
N VAL A 24 -32.72 -1.82 -17.20
CA VAL A 24 -32.30 -0.59 -16.54
C VAL A 24 -32.55 -0.85 -15.07
N VAL A 25 -31.54 -1.36 -14.36
CA VAL A 25 -31.48 -1.19 -12.90
C VAL A 25 -31.23 0.30 -12.71
N GLY A 26 -32.31 1.08 -12.73
CA GLY A 26 -32.24 2.43 -12.24
C GLY A 26 -31.85 2.30 -10.77
N CYS A 27 -30.69 2.83 -10.40
CA CYS A 27 -30.47 3.27 -9.03
C CYS A 27 -31.55 4.30 -8.76
N ALA A 28 -32.72 3.84 -8.33
CA ALA A 28 -33.65 4.71 -7.65
C ALA A 28 -32.91 5.06 -6.37
N ASP A 29 -32.50 6.32 -6.24
CA ASP A 29 -32.16 6.90 -4.96
C ASP A 29 -33.39 6.65 -4.08
N VAL A 30 -33.33 5.58 -3.30
CA VAL A 30 -34.33 5.31 -2.28
C VAL A 30 -34.06 6.37 -1.24
N GLU A 31 -34.75 7.50 -1.39
CA GLU A 31 -34.72 8.59 -0.43
C GLU A 31 -34.96 7.96 0.95
N PRO A 32 -33.97 8.00 1.85
CA PRO A 32 -34.05 7.19 3.04
C PRO A 32 -35.27 7.57 3.87
N ASN A 33 -35.95 6.58 4.44
CA ASN A 33 -37.17 6.83 5.21
C ASN A 33 -36.88 7.81 6.36
N PRO A 34 -37.45 9.04 6.34
CA PRO A 34 -37.21 10.03 7.39
C PRO A 34 -37.79 9.60 8.73
N ASP A 35 -38.74 8.65 8.74
CA ASP A 35 -39.36 8.11 9.94
C ASP A 35 -38.57 6.92 10.53
N HIS A 36 -37.42 6.57 9.95
CA HIS A 36 -36.54 5.54 10.52
C HIS A 36 -35.93 6.03 11.83
N CYS A 37 -35.90 5.19 12.86
CA CYS A 37 -35.46 5.56 14.21
C CYS A 37 -34.06 6.15 14.23
N THR A 38 -33.16 5.68 13.34
CA THR A 38 -31.78 6.19 13.24
C THR A 38 -31.73 7.66 12.84
N ARG A 39 -32.70 8.19 12.07
CA ARG A 39 -32.74 9.60 11.63
C ARG A 39 -33.66 10.47 12.46
N ALA A 40 -34.51 9.84 13.26
CA ALA A 40 -35.50 10.48 14.09
C ALA A 40 -35.03 10.50 15.56
N GLY A 41 -35.88 10.12 16.50
CA GLY A 41 -35.59 10.17 17.94
C GLY A 41 -34.91 8.93 18.52
N GLY A 42 -34.26 8.08 17.70
CA GLY A 42 -33.57 6.88 18.16
C GLY A 42 -34.48 5.92 18.94
N ALA A 43 -33.99 5.40 20.06
CA ALA A 43 -34.70 4.50 20.95
C ALA A 43 -35.99 5.13 21.52
N SER A 44 -36.02 6.45 21.75
CA SER A 44 -37.23 7.13 22.25
C SER A 44 -38.39 7.10 21.26
N LEU A 45 -38.12 7.06 19.95
CA LEU A 45 -39.15 6.86 18.93
C LEU A 45 -39.67 5.42 18.96
N CYS A 46 -38.76 4.46 19.12
CA CYS A 46 -39.09 3.04 19.20
C CYS A 46 -39.99 2.72 20.40
N GLU A 47 -39.67 3.28 21.58
CA GLU A 47 -40.52 3.18 22.76
C GLU A 47 -41.90 3.85 22.55
N GLN A 48 -41.96 5.01 21.89
CA GLN A 48 -43.24 5.68 21.60
C GLN A 48 -44.14 4.88 20.65
N LEU A 49 -43.56 4.22 19.65
CA LEU A 49 -44.30 3.48 18.61
C LEU A 49 -44.67 2.06 19.05
N TYR A 50 -43.77 1.39 19.75
CA TYR A 50 -43.85 -0.05 20.02
C TYR A 50 -43.75 -0.41 21.51
N GLY A 51 -43.57 0.58 22.39
CA GLY A 51 -43.42 0.36 23.83
C GLY A 51 -42.24 -0.55 24.14
N THR A 52 -42.44 -1.46 25.08
CA THR A 52 -41.41 -2.41 25.52
C THR A 52 -41.22 -3.60 24.57
N GLU A 53 -42.05 -3.74 23.53
CA GLU A 53 -41.89 -4.86 22.58
C GLU A 53 -40.69 -4.67 21.65
N ARG A 54 -40.33 -3.41 21.35
CA ARG A 54 -39.20 -3.06 20.47
C ARG A 54 -38.58 -1.73 20.89
N PRO A 55 -37.89 -1.66 22.04
CA PRO A 55 -37.44 -0.38 22.58
C PRO A 55 -36.14 0.13 21.94
N TYR A 56 -35.40 -0.70 21.20
CA TYR A 56 -34.07 -0.36 20.69
C TYR A 56 -34.09 0.02 19.22
N CYS A 57 -33.19 0.93 18.83
CA CYS A 57 -33.05 1.40 17.45
C CYS A 57 -31.78 0.86 16.79
N THR A 58 -31.90 0.35 15.56
CA THR A 58 -30.77 -0.17 14.78
C THR A 58 -30.93 0.03 13.28
N THR A 59 -29.92 -0.35 12.50
CA THR A 59 -29.95 -0.32 11.03
C THR A 59 -30.27 -1.71 10.45
N PRO A 60 -30.80 -1.79 9.21
CA PRO A 60 -31.06 -3.06 8.55
C PRO A 60 -29.83 -3.95 8.34
N THR A 61 -28.65 -3.34 8.22
CA THR A 61 -27.37 -4.06 8.09
C THR A 61 -26.99 -4.78 9.39
N CYS A 62 -27.29 -4.17 10.54
CA CYS A 62 -27.04 -4.74 11.85
C CYS A 62 -28.09 -5.79 12.23
N ASN A 63 -29.36 -5.50 12.02
CA ASN A 63 -30.45 -6.43 12.33
C ASN A 63 -31.63 -6.27 11.37
N PRO A 64 -31.84 -7.21 10.43
CA PRO A 64 -32.93 -7.12 9.45
C PRO A 64 -34.33 -7.27 10.08
N SER A 65 -34.44 -7.69 11.35
CA SER A 65 -35.74 -7.79 12.04
C SER A 65 -36.37 -6.43 12.37
N GLY A 66 -35.62 -5.34 12.23
CA GLY A 66 -36.12 -3.96 12.30
C GLY A 66 -36.79 -3.47 11.01
N GLU A 67 -36.60 -4.18 9.89
CA GLU A 67 -37.25 -3.83 8.63
C GLU A 67 -38.78 -3.96 8.73
N GLY A 68 -39.49 -2.88 8.40
CA GLY A 68 -40.95 -2.79 8.57
C GLY A 68 -41.42 -2.28 9.95
N PHE A 69 -40.48 -2.05 10.88
CA PHE A 69 -40.74 -1.49 12.21
C PHE A 69 -39.94 -0.21 12.47
N ASN A 70 -39.72 0.60 11.42
CA ASN A 70 -38.92 1.84 11.48
C ASN A 70 -37.51 1.65 12.09
N GLY A 71 -36.90 0.47 11.98
CA GLY A 71 -35.59 0.17 12.57
C GLY A 71 -35.63 -0.28 14.03
N CYS A 72 -36.83 -0.46 14.61
CA CYS A 72 -36.99 -0.82 16.01
C CYS A 72 -36.94 -2.34 16.23
N VAL A 73 -36.13 -2.78 17.20
CA VAL A 73 -35.88 -4.19 17.52
C VAL A 73 -36.12 -4.50 19.00
N GLU A 74 -36.42 -5.75 19.30
CA GLU A 74 -36.75 -6.26 20.65
C GLU A 74 -35.52 -6.43 21.53
N GLU A 75 -34.43 -6.94 20.94
CA GLU A 75 -33.16 -7.17 21.64
C GLU A 75 -32.21 -5.99 21.42
N GLU A 76 -31.46 -5.65 22.46
CA GLU A 76 -30.48 -4.58 22.41
C GLU A 76 -29.36 -4.92 21.41
N PRO A 77 -29.12 -4.07 20.39
CA PRO A 77 -28.00 -4.25 19.47
C PRO A 77 -26.65 -4.09 20.18
N THR A 78 -25.57 -4.52 19.52
CA THR A 78 -24.22 -4.12 19.92
C THR A 78 -24.06 -2.59 19.86
N GLU A 79 -23.06 -2.04 20.56
CA GLU A 79 -22.83 -0.60 20.65
C GLU A 79 -22.70 0.05 19.26
N GLU A 80 -21.92 -0.54 18.35
CA GLU A 80 -21.76 -0.10 16.95
C GLU A 80 -23.09 -0.05 16.16
N CYS A 81 -24.09 -0.77 16.62
CA CYS A 81 -25.39 -0.94 15.99
C CYS A 81 -26.54 -0.33 16.77
N ASN A 82 -26.27 0.34 17.90
CA ASN A 82 -27.27 0.93 18.78
C ASN A 82 -27.35 2.44 18.53
N TYR A 83 -28.45 2.87 17.91
CA TYR A 83 -28.68 4.28 17.54
C TYR A 83 -29.65 4.92 18.53
N ALA A 84 -29.29 4.88 19.82
CA ALA A 84 -30.17 5.29 20.91
C ALA A 84 -30.66 6.74 20.75
N CYS A 85 -29.83 7.64 20.20
CA CYS A 85 -30.14 9.08 20.12
C CYS A 85 -30.76 9.48 18.77
N GLY A 86 -30.66 8.62 17.76
CA GLY A 86 -31.00 8.96 16.38
C GLY A 86 -29.91 9.81 15.72
N GLY A 87 -30.29 10.72 14.80
CA GLY A 87 -29.34 11.61 14.11
C GLY A 87 -28.32 10.94 13.16
N ASP A 88 -28.53 9.68 12.79
CA ASP A 88 -27.59 8.80 12.09
C ASP A 88 -26.25 8.67 12.84
N GLN A 89 -26.28 8.69 14.18
CA GLN A 89 -25.13 8.45 15.06
C GLN A 89 -25.41 7.27 15.99
N ASN A 90 -24.44 6.37 16.16
CA ASN A 90 -24.54 5.26 17.12
C ASN A 90 -24.06 5.69 18.52
N ILE A 91 -24.21 4.83 19.53
CA ILE A 91 -23.88 5.17 20.93
C ILE A 91 -22.38 5.46 21.16
N LEU A 92 -21.48 4.97 20.30
CA LEU A 92 -20.06 5.31 20.38
C LEU A 92 -19.79 6.75 19.91
N GLU A 93 -20.71 7.32 19.14
CA GLU A 93 -20.64 8.68 18.59
C GLU A 93 -21.46 9.68 19.41
N ASP A 94 -22.63 9.27 19.92
CA ASP A 94 -23.50 10.07 20.80
C ASP A 94 -24.20 9.18 21.84
N ASP A 95 -23.75 9.26 23.10
CA ASP A 95 -24.28 8.51 24.24
C ASP A 95 -25.27 9.33 25.10
N SER A 96 -25.56 10.57 24.71
CA SER A 96 -26.27 11.54 25.57
C SER A 96 -27.69 11.15 25.96
N CYS A 97 -28.29 10.23 25.22
CA CYS A 97 -29.65 9.71 25.42
C CYS A 97 -29.68 8.36 26.14
N VAL A 98 -28.54 7.71 26.34
CA VAL A 98 -28.45 6.51 27.16
C VAL A 98 -28.28 7.01 28.58
N VAL A 99 -29.40 7.04 29.29
CA VAL A 99 -29.39 7.32 30.72
C VAL A 99 -28.56 6.20 31.34
N ALA A 100 -27.30 6.49 31.66
CA ALA A 100 -26.48 5.64 32.49
C ALA A 100 -27.31 5.34 33.74
N GLY A 101 -27.84 4.12 33.82
CA GLY A 101 -28.53 3.66 35.01
C GLY A 101 -27.56 3.86 36.17
N ASP A 102 -28.01 4.64 37.13
CA ASP A 102 -27.35 5.03 38.37
C ASP A 102 -27.02 3.82 39.29
N GLY A 103 -27.20 2.59 38.81
CA GLY A 103 -26.65 1.38 39.41
C GLY A 103 -27.17 1.08 40.82
N ASP A 104 -28.19 1.77 41.29
CA ASP A 104 -28.70 1.72 42.66
C ASP A 104 -29.97 0.86 42.76
N GLY A 105 -30.00 -0.26 42.03
CA GLY A 105 -31.12 -1.21 41.98
C GLY A 105 -31.62 -1.69 43.35
N ASP A 106 -32.51 -0.91 43.97
CA ASP A 106 -33.30 -1.32 45.13
C ASP A 106 -34.79 -0.97 44.94
N PRO A 107 -35.62 -1.96 44.50
CA PRO A 107 -37.05 -1.78 44.39
C PRO A 107 -37.81 -2.21 45.66
N THR A 108 -37.18 -2.30 46.83
CA THR A 108 -37.91 -2.64 48.08
C THR A 108 -37.70 -1.63 49.19
N GLY A 109 -38.33 -0.47 49.02
CA GLY A 109 -38.65 0.40 50.14
C GLY A 109 -39.58 -0.31 51.12
N ASP A 110 -39.05 -0.67 52.29
CA ASP A 110 -39.74 -0.86 53.57
C ASP A 110 -38.69 -1.04 54.68
N GLY A 111 -38.58 -0.11 55.64
CA GLY A 111 -37.99 -0.45 56.95
C GLY A 111 -37.22 0.66 57.66
N ASP A 112 -37.92 1.37 58.54
CA ASP A 112 -37.35 2.21 59.58
C ASP A 112 -36.36 1.42 60.47
N GLY A 113 -35.18 1.98 60.71
CA GLY A 113 -34.17 1.40 61.59
C GLY A 113 -33.11 2.40 62.02
N ASP A 114 -33.44 3.19 63.06
CA ASP A 114 -32.46 3.93 63.86
C ASP A 114 -31.42 2.97 64.46
N GLY A 115 -30.11 3.20 64.24
CA GLY A 115 -29.08 2.40 64.90
C GLY A 115 -27.64 2.64 64.42
N ASP A 116 -27.04 3.68 64.97
CA ASP A 116 -25.64 3.78 65.44
C ASP A 116 -24.48 3.25 64.56
N GLY A 117 -23.61 4.18 64.12
CA GLY A 117 -22.16 3.96 64.05
C GLY A 117 -21.52 4.15 62.67
N ASP A 118 -21.07 5.37 62.40
CA ASP A 118 -19.77 5.74 61.80
C ASP A 118 -19.13 4.74 60.81
N GLY A 119 -19.89 4.35 59.79
CA GLY A 119 -19.43 3.50 58.70
C GLY A 119 -20.19 3.88 57.45
N ASP A 120 -19.94 5.09 56.97
CA ASP A 120 -20.03 5.43 55.56
C ASP A 120 -19.38 4.28 54.77
N GLY A 121 -20.24 3.38 54.28
CA GLY A 121 -19.88 2.31 53.36
C GLY A 121 -19.66 2.88 51.97
N ASP A 122 -18.94 3.99 51.85
CA ASP A 122 -18.46 4.57 50.61
C ASP A 122 -17.12 3.95 50.22
N GLY A 123 -17.08 2.61 50.15
CA GLY A 123 -16.18 1.94 49.21
C GLY A 123 -14.67 2.17 49.34
N ASP A 124 -14.16 2.75 50.44
CA ASP A 124 -12.72 2.89 50.75
C ASP A 124 -12.04 1.55 51.09
N THR A 125 -12.50 0.44 50.49
CA THR A 125 -11.83 -0.83 50.64
C THR A 125 -10.53 -0.72 49.87
N ALA A 126 -9.42 -0.60 50.61
CA ALA A 126 -8.09 -0.65 50.05
C ALA A 126 -8.02 -1.78 49.02
N CYS A 127 -7.56 -1.47 47.81
CA CYS A 127 -7.44 -2.47 46.77
C CYS A 127 -6.50 -3.59 47.29
N MET A 128 -6.86 -4.85 47.04
CA MET A 128 -6.06 -6.02 47.40
C MET A 128 -5.39 -6.65 46.18
N GLY A 129 -5.76 -6.22 44.98
CA GLY A 129 -5.09 -6.53 43.72
C GLY A 129 -5.71 -5.78 42.53
N PRO A 130 -5.18 -6.00 41.32
CA PRO A 130 -5.63 -5.29 40.11
C PRO A 130 -7.13 -5.48 39.80
N ALA A 131 -7.70 -6.64 40.17
CA ALA A 131 -9.11 -6.93 39.96
C ALA A 131 -10.07 -6.02 40.77
N ASP A 132 -9.56 -5.32 41.79
CA ASP A 132 -10.33 -4.37 42.59
C ASP A 132 -10.34 -2.96 41.97
N CYS A 133 -9.52 -2.72 40.94
CA CYS A 133 -9.37 -1.44 40.27
C CYS A 133 -10.11 -1.42 38.93
N ALA A 134 -11.40 -1.05 38.97
CA ALA A 134 -12.28 -1.06 37.80
C ALA A 134 -12.13 0.15 36.88
N ASP A 135 -11.46 1.21 37.34
CA ASP A 135 -11.17 2.39 36.53
C ASP A 135 -10.08 2.06 35.52
N SER A 136 -10.38 2.20 34.23
CA SER A 136 -9.42 1.94 33.15
C SER A 136 -8.24 2.92 33.14
N MET A 137 -8.37 4.09 33.78
CA MET A 137 -7.26 5.05 33.95
C MET A 137 -6.38 4.74 35.16
N MET A 138 -6.85 3.92 36.11
CA MET A 138 -6.09 3.50 37.29
C MET A 138 -6.24 2.00 37.53
N PRO A 139 -5.83 1.12 36.59
CA PRO A 139 -6.11 -0.30 36.66
C PRO A 139 -5.19 -1.06 37.64
N PHE A 140 -4.18 -0.40 38.20
CA PHE A 140 -3.18 -1.04 39.06
C PHE A 140 -3.48 -0.78 40.53
N CYS A 141 -3.27 -1.79 41.38
CA CYS A 141 -3.37 -1.63 42.82
C CYS A 141 -1.99 -1.46 43.44
N ASP A 142 -1.72 -0.28 44.02
CA ASP A 142 -0.54 -0.09 44.88
C ASP A 142 -0.82 -0.77 46.23
N LEU A 143 -0.17 -1.91 46.46
CA LEU A 143 -0.32 -2.69 47.70
C LEU A 143 0.26 -1.99 48.94
N ASP A 144 1.14 -1.01 48.78
CA ASP A 144 1.69 -0.25 49.90
C ASP A 144 0.70 0.82 50.39
N SER A 145 0.01 1.50 49.47
CA SER A 145 -0.99 2.51 49.80
C SER A 145 -2.41 1.99 49.90
N GLY A 146 -2.71 0.84 49.29
CA GLY A 146 -4.06 0.30 49.11
C GLY A 146 -4.91 1.12 48.14
N MET A 147 -4.30 1.91 47.25
CA MET A 147 -5.02 2.77 46.30
C MET A 147 -4.85 2.25 44.88
N CYS A 148 -5.88 2.41 44.07
CA CYS A 148 -5.76 2.23 42.63
C CYS A 148 -4.95 3.39 42.05
N VAL A 149 -3.98 3.07 41.21
CA VAL A 149 -3.03 3.99 40.59
C VAL A 149 -2.93 3.71 39.10
N ASP A 150 -2.46 4.72 38.37
CA ASP A 150 -2.05 4.59 36.97
C ASP A 150 -0.73 3.82 36.84
N CYS A 151 -0.25 3.61 35.61
CA CYS A 151 0.99 2.89 35.39
C CYS A 151 2.24 3.65 35.91
N ASP A 152 2.17 4.99 36.02
CA ASP A 152 3.26 5.81 36.58
C ASP A 152 3.37 5.65 38.10
N GLY A 153 2.27 5.28 38.75
CA GLY A 153 2.20 4.97 40.18
C GLY A 153 2.79 3.62 40.57
N THR A 154 3.14 2.76 39.60
CA THR A 154 3.77 1.46 39.90
C THR A 154 5.30 1.56 39.93
N ALA A 155 5.97 0.55 40.51
CA ALA A 155 7.43 0.52 40.56
C ALA A 155 8.09 0.32 39.17
N ASP A 156 7.35 -0.26 38.23
CA ASP A 156 7.78 -0.58 36.87
C ASP A 156 6.53 -0.54 35.96
N GLY A 157 6.21 0.67 35.48
CA GLY A 157 4.99 0.94 34.70
C GLY A 157 4.89 0.07 33.45
N ASP A 158 6.00 -0.09 32.71
CA ASP A 158 6.04 -0.91 31.49
C ASP A 158 5.80 -2.38 31.79
N THR A 159 6.46 -2.94 32.81
CA THR A 159 6.20 -4.32 33.20
C THR A 159 4.75 -4.51 33.64
N SER A 160 4.20 -3.54 34.37
CA SER A 160 2.80 -3.56 34.81
C SER A 160 1.83 -3.54 33.63
N CYS A 161 2.07 -2.65 32.66
CA CYS A 161 1.29 -2.57 31.43
C CYS A 161 1.40 -3.86 30.58
N ALA A 162 2.60 -4.41 30.41
CA ALA A 162 2.82 -5.64 29.66
C ALA A 162 2.14 -6.88 30.29
N GLU A 163 2.05 -6.92 31.62
CA GLU A 163 1.31 -7.96 32.34
C GLU A 163 -0.22 -7.78 32.24
N LEU A 164 -0.69 -6.53 32.22
CA LEU A 164 -2.11 -6.18 32.05
C LEU A 164 -2.59 -6.54 30.65
N ASP A 165 -1.86 -6.09 29.63
CA ASP A 165 -2.15 -6.34 28.22
C ASP A 165 -0.85 -6.36 27.39
N PRO A 166 -0.46 -7.54 26.83
CA PRO A 166 0.71 -7.66 25.98
C PRO A 166 0.69 -6.79 24.71
N SER A 167 -0.46 -6.27 24.29
CA SER A 167 -0.59 -5.37 23.14
C SER A 167 -0.36 -3.90 23.47
N THR A 168 -0.36 -3.53 24.75
CA THR A 168 -0.09 -2.17 25.24
C THR A 168 0.98 -2.16 26.35
N PRO A 169 2.19 -2.67 26.08
CA PRO A 169 3.19 -2.92 27.12
C PRO A 169 3.90 -1.66 27.64
N VAL A 170 3.67 -0.49 27.06
CA VAL A 170 4.40 0.74 27.38
C VAL A 170 3.55 1.64 28.27
N CYS A 171 4.09 2.05 29.41
CA CYS A 171 3.54 3.12 30.22
C CYS A 171 4.03 4.48 29.69
N GLU A 172 3.10 5.33 29.26
CA GLU A 172 3.35 6.70 28.81
C GLU A 172 2.28 7.64 29.39
N ALA A 173 2.72 8.63 30.16
CA ALA A 173 1.86 9.62 30.81
C ALA A 173 0.68 9.01 31.60
N GLY A 174 0.95 7.95 32.37
CA GLY A 174 -0.02 7.23 33.19
C GLY A 174 -0.91 6.23 32.41
N LEU A 175 -0.77 6.13 31.09
CA LEU A 175 -1.58 5.20 30.29
C LEU A 175 -0.72 4.08 29.70
N CYS A 176 -1.32 2.88 29.64
CA CYS A 176 -0.74 1.77 28.89
C CYS A 176 -1.04 1.94 27.41
N VAL A 177 0.02 2.03 26.60
CA VAL A 177 -0.02 2.23 25.14
C VAL A 177 0.86 1.20 24.44
N ALA A 178 0.71 1.07 23.12
CA ALA A 178 1.49 0.09 22.36
C ALA A 178 2.98 0.46 22.30
N CYS A 179 3.27 1.77 22.20
CA CYS A 179 4.62 2.31 22.09
C CYS A 179 4.66 3.80 22.43
N ALA A 180 5.86 4.35 22.59
CA ALA A 180 6.12 5.77 22.79
C ALA A 180 7.48 6.16 22.15
N ALA A 181 7.77 7.47 22.04
CA ALA A 181 8.94 8.03 21.35
C ALA A 181 10.33 7.72 21.96
N GLU A 182 10.40 7.00 23.07
CA GLU A 182 11.65 6.47 23.63
C GLU A 182 11.59 4.94 23.84
N LYS A 183 10.52 4.32 23.34
CA LYS A 183 10.15 2.91 23.55
C LYS A 183 9.62 2.29 22.25
N GLU A 184 10.16 2.70 21.11
CA GLU A 184 9.75 2.21 19.80
C GLU A 184 10.07 0.72 19.62
N ASP A 185 11.07 0.21 20.33
CA ASP A 185 11.44 -1.21 20.37
C ASP A 185 10.31 -2.12 20.91
N ALA A 186 9.24 -1.54 21.49
CA ALA A 186 8.02 -2.28 21.85
C ALA A 186 7.23 -2.77 20.61
N CYS A 187 7.35 -2.07 19.49
CA CYS A 187 6.73 -2.44 18.23
C CYS A 187 7.54 -3.53 17.52
N VAL A 188 6.92 -4.71 17.36
CA VAL A 188 7.57 -5.89 16.77
C VAL A 188 6.64 -6.61 15.78
N GLY A 189 7.21 -7.55 15.02
CA GLY A 189 6.42 -8.39 14.11
C GLY A 189 5.89 -7.60 12.90
N THR A 190 4.59 -7.65 12.66
CA THR A 190 3.93 -7.02 11.50
C THR A 190 3.66 -5.53 11.67
N THR A 191 3.90 -4.98 12.85
CA THR A 191 3.75 -3.55 13.16
C THR A 191 5.00 -3.06 13.86
N PRO A 192 6.14 -2.94 13.15
CA PRO A 192 7.43 -2.61 13.75
C PRO A 192 7.61 -1.11 13.99
N ILE A 193 6.73 -0.26 13.48
CA ILE A 193 6.88 1.20 13.53
C ILE A 193 5.97 1.77 14.61
N CYS A 194 6.51 2.63 15.48
CA CYS A 194 5.70 3.39 16.42
C CYS A 194 5.16 4.66 15.77
N ASP A 195 3.84 4.74 15.62
CA ASP A 195 3.17 6.03 15.41
C ASP A 195 3.07 6.73 16.77
N VAL A 196 4.03 7.62 17.02
CA VAL A 196 4.15 8.36 18.29
C VAL A 196 3.02 9.36 18.52
N GLU A 197 2.29 9.78 17.48
CA GLU A 197 1.15 10.67 17.64
C GLU A 197 -0.08 9.89 18.11
N ALA A 198 -0.25 8.68 17.56
CA ALA A 198 -1.33 7.77 17.93
C ALA A 198 -0.99 6.86 19.14
N ASN A 199 0.28 6.77 19.54
CA ASN A 199 0.81 5.76 20.47
C ASN A 199 0.44 4.32 20.08
N THR A 200 0.43 4.04 18.77
CA THR A 200 0.08 2.73 18.21
C THR A 200 1.21 2.18 17.35
N CYS A 201 1.35 0.85 17.35
CA CYS A 201 2.25 0.19 16.43
C CYS A 201 1.59 0.02 15.06
N VAL A 202 2.26 0.45 14.00
CA VAL A 202 1.81 0.36 12.60
C VAL A 202 2.83 -0.41 11.75
N GLY A 203 2.38 -0.90 10.60
CA GLY A 203 3.26 -1.51 9.61
C GLY A 203 4.21 -0.48 8.99
N CYS A 204 5.40 -0.91 8.56
CA CYS A 204 6.25 -0.08 7.73
C CYS A 204 5.56 0.17 6.37
N SER A 205 5.66 1.41 5.91
CA SER A 205 5.18 1.90 4.62
C SER A 205 6.31 2.37 3.69
N SER A 206 7.54 2.48 4.20
CA SER A 206 8.73 2.79 3.41
C SER A 206 9.93 1.99 3.92
N HIS A 207 10.94 1.78 3.07
CA HIS A 207 12.14 1.08 3.47
C HIS A 207 12.98 1.87 4.48
N GLU A 208 12.90 3.20 4.45
CA GLU A 208 13.57 4.14 5.36
C GLU A 208 13.15 3.96 6.83
N GLN A 209 11.95 3.44 7.09
CA GLN A 209 11.47 3.13 8.44
C GLN A 209 12.12 1.87 9.04
N CYS A 210 12.79 1.06 8.22
CA CYS A 210 13.44 -0.17 8.65
C CYS A 210 14.96 0.04 8.71
N ASN A 211 15.46 0.42 9.89
CA ASN A 211 16.89 0.60 10.12
C ASN A 211 17.67 -0.66 9.74
N ASP A 212 18.73 -0.47 8.94
CA ASP A 212 19.64 -1.52 8.48
C ASP A 212 18.99 -2.67 7.66
N SER A 213 17.73 -2.50 7.21
CA SER A 213 17.07 -3.50 6.35
C SER A 213 16.10 -2.86 5.35
N ALA A 214 15.05 -3.60 4.98
CA ALA A 214 14.02 -3.18 4.05
C ALA A 214 12.65 -3.49 4.64
N CYS A 215 11.68 -2.62 4.36
CA CYS A 215 10.28 -2.94 4.59
C CYS A 215 9.79 -4.01 3.60
N ASN A 216 9.13 -5.05 4.10
CA ASN A 216 8.25 -5.87 3.28
C ASN A 216 6.92 -5.12 3.11
N LEU A 217 6.81 -4.33 2.04
CA LEU A 217 5.65 -3.47 1.74
C LEU A 217 4.35 -4.28 1.54
N ALA A 218 4.43 -5.58 1.29
CA ALA A 218 3.27 -6.45 1.19
C ALA A 218 2.70 -6.86 2.57
N ALA A 219 3.56 -6.95 3.60
CA ALA A 219 3.20 -7.46 4.91
C ALA A 219 3.32 -6.42 6.05
N GLY A 220 3.93 -5.27 5.78
CA GLY A 220 4.13 -4.19 6.76
C GLY A 220 5.21 -4.48 7.81
N ASN A 221 5.98 -5.56 7.68
CA ASN A 221 7.07 -5.88 8.60
C ASN A 221 8.44 -5.48 8.03
N CYS A 222 9.37 -5.08 8.91
CA CYS A 222 10.77 -4.94 8.53
C CYS A 222 11.40 -6.32 8.35
N MET A 223 12.26 -6.48 7.34
CA MET A 223 13.08 -7.67 7.18
C MET A 223 14.11 -7.73 8.30
N ASP A 224 14.45 -8.92 8.76
CA ASP A 224 15.48 -9.09 9.79
C ASP A 224 16.85 -8.70 9.21
N PRO A 225 17.59 -7.73 9.78
CA PRO A 225 18.94 -7.39 9.32
C PRO A 225 19.89 -8.61 9.29
N ALA A 226 19.66 -9.61 10.14
CA ALA A 226 20.43 -10.86 10.15
C ALA A 226 20.21 -11.73 8.89
N ASN A 227 19.11 -11.50 8.16
CA ASN A 227 18.81 -12.14 6.88
C ASN A 227 19.30 -11.29 5.68
N THR A 228 20.20 -10.34 5.92
CA THR A 228 20.84 -9.57 4.86
C THR A 228 22.01 -10.34 4.27
N VAL A 229 22.01 -10.50 2.95
CA VAL A 229 23.12 -11.08 2.21
C VAL A 229 23.61 -10.14 1.12
N HIS A 230 24.90 -10.22 0.83
CA HIS A 230 25.58 -9.43 -0.17
C HIS A 230 25.87 -10.27 -1.40
N VAL A 231 25.72 -9.66 -2.57
CA VAL A 231 26.04 -10.24 -3.86
C VAL A 231 27.03 -9.31 -4.57
N ASN A 232 28.18 -9.83 -4.98
CA ASN A 232 29.19 -9.08 -5.72
C ASN A 232 29.66 -9.90 -6.92
N GLY A 233 29.31 -9.45 -8.13
CA GLY A 233 29.67 -10.16 -9.38
C GLY A 233 31.10 -9.90 -9.88
N SER A 234 31.91 -9.12 -9.14
CA SER A 234 33.27 -8.77 -9.55
C SER A 234 34.17 -10.02 -9.52
N GLY A 235 34.63 -10.47 -10.69
CA GLY A 235 35.47 -11.68 -10.82
C GLY A 235 36.87 -11.59 -10.20
N ASN A 236 37.14 -10.59 -9.35
CA ASN A 236 38.42 -10.27 -8.72
C ASN A 236 38.54 -10.83 -7.28
N SER A 237 37.95 -12.00 -7.00
CA SER A 237 38.04 -12.76 -5.74
C SER A 237 37.33 -12.18 -4.50
N ASN A 238 36.51 -11.14 -4.66
CA ASN A 238 35.68 -10.62 -3.56
C ASN A 238 34.35 -11.35 -3.39
N CYS A 239 34.07 -12.40 -4.16
CA CYS A 239 32.92 -13.28 -3.96
C CYS A 239 33.34 -14.74 -4.01
N ALA A 240 32.57 -15.63 -3.40
CA ALA A 240 32.84 -17.07 -3.41
C ALA A 240 31.59 -17.85 -3.85
N PRO A 241 31.70 -18.83 -4.77
CA PRO A 241 30.59 -19.71 -5.14
C PRO A 241 30.00 -20.54 -3.99
N GLY A 242 30.67 -20.59 -2.84
CA GLY A 242 30.17 -21.14 -1.58
C GLY A 242 30.41 -20.17 -0.42
N GLY A 243 30.35 -18.87 -0.70
CA GLY A 243 30.34 -17.82 0.33
C GLY A 243 29.14 -17.96 1.25
N ASP A 244 29.18 -17.27 2.38
CA ASP A 244 28.09 -17.23 3.36
C ASP A 244 27.13 -16.05 3.13
N GLY A 245 27.39 -15.23 2.11
CA GLY A 245 26.57 -14.05 1.83
C GLY A 245 26.90 -12.86 2.73
N SER A 246 27.88 -12.94 3.63
CA SER A 246 28.33 -11.76 4.37
C SER A 246 29.02 -10.76 3.44
N GLU A 247 29.12 -9.49 3.85
CA GLU A 247 29.88 -8.47 3.11
C GLU A 247 31.34 -8.88 2.85
N SER A 248 31.93 -9.68 3.76
CA SER A 248 33.31 -10.18 3.63
C SER A 248 33.45 -11.38 2.68
N THR A 249 32.37 -12.16 2.51
CA THR A 249 32.31 -13.33 1.62
C THR A 249 30.96 -13.39 0.88
N PRO A 250 30.66 -12.39 0.02
CA PRO A 250 29.40 -12.29 -0.68
C PRO A 250 29.24 -13.39 -1.72
N TYR A 251 28.00 -13.62 -2.15
CA TYR A 251 27.68 -14.47 -3.28
C TYR A 251 28.15 -13.84 -4.59
N CYS A 252 28.43 -14.66 -5.61
CA CYS A 252 28.89 -14.15 -6.90
C CYS A 252 27.75 -13.79 -7.86
N THR A 253 26.56 -14.38 -7.66
CA THR A 253 25.41 -14.20 -8.56
C THR A 253 24.13 -14.07 -7.75
N VAL A 254 23.10 -13.46 -8.35
CA VAL A 254 21.80 -13.30 -7.67
C VAL A 254 21.14 -14.66 -7.45
N ASN A 255 21.21 -15.57 -8.42
CA ASN A 255 20.66 -16.92 -8.27
C ASN A 255 21.30 -17.72 -7.13
N GLN A 256 22.60 -17.50 -6.83
CA GLN A 256 23.25 -18.10 -5.68
C GLN A 256 22.64 -17.60 -4.37
N ALA A 257 22.46 -16.28 -4.23
CA ALA A 257 21.82 -15.70 -3.05
C ALA A 257 20.39 -16.22 -2.88
N LEU A 258 19.59 -16.23 -3.95
CA LEU A 258 18.21 -16.72 -3.92
C LEU A 258 18.06 -18.20 -3.54
N THR A 259 19.11 -19.00 -3.75
CA THR A 259 19.12 -20.40 -3.31
C THR A 259 19.47 -20.54 -1.82
N ALA A 260 20.16 -19.54 -1.27
CA ALA A 260 20.71 -19.57 0.08
C ALA A 260 19.83 -18.85 1.12
N VAL A 261 18.98 -17.91 0.68
CA VAL A 261 18.10 -17.14 1.56
C VAL A 261 16.70 -17.74 1.64
N ASP A 262 16.00 -17.40 2.72
CA ASP A 262 14.57 -17.64 2.89
C ASP A 262 13.74 -16.40 2.50
N SER A 263 12.41 -16.52 2.57
CA SER A 263 11.51 -15.37 2.41
C SER A 263 11.77 -14.31 3.49
N ASN A 264 11.50 -13.04 3.19
CA ASN A 264 11.80 -11.87 4.03
C ASN A 264 13.30 -11.61 4.24
N SER A 265 14.10 -11.80 3.18
CA SER A 265 15.53 -11.51 3.17
C SER A 265 15.86 -10.30 2.31
N LEU A 266 16.88 -9.54 2.72
CA LEU A 266 17.45 -8.44 1.94
C LEU A 266 18.70 -8.91 1.20
N ILE A 267 18.72 -8.68 -0.11
CA ILE A 267 19.88 -8.90 -0.97
C ILE A 267 20.46 -7.53 -1.34
N VAL A 268 21.66 -7.24 -0.83
CA VAL A 268 22.44 -6.06 -1.22
C VAL A 268 23.30 -6.40 -2.44
N LEU A 269 23.02 -5.73 -3.54
CA LEU A 269 23.64 -5.95 -4.85
C LEU A 269 24.72 -4.91 -5.10
N HIS A 270 25.98 -5.36 -5.19
CA HIS A 270 27.11 -4.49 -5.50
C HIS A 270 27.34 -4.37 -7.01
N GLU A 271 27.91 -3.26 -7.46
CA GLU A 271 28.33 -3.06 -8.83
C GLU A 271 29.43 -4.05 -9.23
N VAL A 272 29.30 -4.58 -10.44
CA VAL A 272 30.32 -5.45 -11.03
C VAL A 272 31.46 -4.58 -11.56
N ASN A 273 32.56 -4.48 -10.81
CA ASN A 273 33.69 -3.58 -11.09
C ASN A 273 34.68 -4.15 -12.12
N SER A 274 34.23 -5.04 -13.00
CA SER A 274 35.04 -5.64 -14.05
C SER A 274 34.22 -5.88 -15.31
N PRO A 275 34.78 -5.66 -16.52
CA PRO A 275 34.05 -5.94 -17.76
C PRO A 275 33.45 -7.35 -17.77
N PRO A 276 32.17 -7.52 -18.15
CA PRO A 276 31.34 -6.56 -18.88
C PRO A 276 30.56 -5.54 -18.02
N PHE A 277 30.85 -5.41 -16.71
CA PHE A 277 30.11 -4.55 -15.76
C PHE A 277 28.62 -4.91 -15.62
N ILE A 278 28.32 -6.20 -15.80
CA ILE A 278 26.96 -6.76 -15.78
C ILE A 278 27.03 -8.09 -15.04
N TYR A 279 26.00 -8.40 -14.26
CA TYR A 279 25.88 -9.70 -13.60
C TYR A 279 25.84 -10.86 -14.60
N PRO A 280 26.44 -12.01 -14.27
CA PRO A 280 26.53 -13.16 -15.17
C PRO A 280 25.27 -14.05 -15.17
N ASP A 281 24.25 -13.75 -14.36
CA ASP A 281 23.00 -14.50 -14.35
C ASP A 281 22.29 -14.40 -15.71
N ASP A 282 21.99 -15.55 -16.32
CA ASP A 282 21.32 -15.58 -17.64
C ASP A 282 19.83 -15.20 -17.54
N ALA A 283 19.20 -15.56 -16.43
CA ALA A 283 17.83 -15.22 -16.04
C ALA A 283 17.70 -15.38 -14.53
N ILE A 284 16.86 -14.56 -13.90
CA ILE A 284 16.57 -14.61 -12.47
C ILE A 284 15.08 -14.92 -12.29
N THR A 285 14.74 -15.87 -11.42
CA THR A 285 13.34 -16.20 -11.10
C THR A 285 13.12 -16.15 -9.60
N LEU A 286 12.19 -15.31 -9.17
CA LEU A 286 11.83 -15.10 -7.78
C LEU A 286 10.55 -15.87 -7.44
N GLN A 287 10.59 -16.65 -6.37
CA GLN A 287 9.44 -17.39 -5.84
C GLN A 287 9.18 -17.09 -4.36
N LEU A 288 9.97 -16.17 -3.77
CA LEU A 288 9.96 -15.79 -2.36
C LEU A 288 9.66 -14.29 -2.26
N SER A 289 9.34 -13.81 -1.06
CA SER A 289 9.35 -12.37 -0.76
C SER A 289 10.79 -11.94 -0.48
N VAL A 290 11.41 -11.12 -1.33
CA VAL A 290 12.79 -10.66 -1.14
C VAL A 290 12.94 -9.19 -1.53
N ALA A 291 13.79 -8.47 -0.81
CA ALA A 291 14.27 -7.16 -1.21
C ALA A 291 15.59 -7.31 -1.98
N ILE A 292 15.77 -6.56 -3.07
CA ILE A 292 17.02 -6.49 -3.84
C ILE A 292 17.38 -5.02 -4.02
N PHE A 293 18.33 -4.53 -3.21
CA PHE A 293 18.76 -3.14 -3.24
C PHE A 293 20.16 -3.02 -3.82
N ALA A 294 20.40 -1.97 -4.59
CA ALA A 294 21.76 -1.56 -4.88
C ALA A 294 22.49 -1.16 -3.60
N ALA A 295 23.77 -1.51 -3.51
CA ALA A 295 24.62 -0.98 -2.46
C ALA A 295 24.69 0.56 -2.56
N PRO A 296 24.84 1.29 -1.42
CA PRO A 296 24.84 2.74 -1.43
C PRO A 296 25.86 3.36 -2.40
N GLY A 297 25.37 4.20 -3.32
CA GLY A 297 26.22 4.88 -4.32
C GLY A 297 26.67 4.00 -5.49
N GLU A 298 26.19 2.77 -5.59
CA GLU A 298 26.51 1.83 -6.67
C GLU A 298 25.33 1.69 -7.64
N SER A 299 25.59 1.28 -8.89
CA SER A 299 24.56 1.10 -9.93
C SER A 299 24.67 -0.28 -10.59
N PRO A 300 24.33 -1.36 -9.88
CA PRO A 300 24.44 -2.72 -10.40
C PRO A 300 23.51 -2.93 -11.61
N VAL A 301 24.02 -3.65 -12.61
CA VAL A 301 23.30 -3.95 -13.85
C VAL A 301 22.99 -5.44 -13.98
N LEU A 302 21.70 -5.76 -14.08
CA LEU A 302 21.17 -7.07 -14.44
C LEU A 302 20.77 -7.11 -15.92
N ARG A 303 20.84 -8.29 -16.53
CA ARG A 303 20.51 -8.48 -17.95
C ARG A 303 20.12 -9.91 -18.25
N GLY A 304 19.01 -10.11 -18.96
CA GLY A 304 18.66 -11.43 -19.51
C GLY A 304 19.48 -11.75 -20.77
N THR A 305 19.97 -12.98 -20.88
CA THR A 305 20.70 -13.44 -22.06
C THR A 305 19.87 -14.42 -22.87
N SER A 306 20.28 -14.66 -24.13
CA SER A 306 19.68 -15.71 -24.97
C SER A 306 18.16 -15.61 -25.20
N GLY A 307 17.58 -14.42 -25.06
CA GLY A 307 16.14 -14.20 -25.22
C GLY A 307 15.31 -14.42 -23.95
N ALA A 308 15.95 -14.72 -22.82
CA ALA A 308 15.27 -14.84 -21.54
C ALA A 308 14.92 -13.48 -20.95
N THR A 309 13.84 -13.42 -20.19
CA THR A 309 13.53 -12.29 -19.30
C THR A 309 14.65 -12.14 -18.28
N ALA A 310 15.09 -10.90 -17.99
CA ALA A 310 16.17 -10.69 -17.02
C ALA A 310 15.75 -11.10 -15.61
N LEU A 311 14.56 -10.68 -15.20
CA LEU A 311 13.98 -10.98 -13.89
C LEU A 311 12.50 -11.34 -14.02
N THR A 312 12.13 -12.52 -13.53
CA THR A 312 10.74 -12.98 -13.45
C THR A 312 10.31 -13.09 -11.99
N VAL A 313 9.23 -12.40 -11.62
CA VAL A 313 8.54 -12.55 -10.33
C VAL A 313 7.41 -13.55 -10.52
N ALA A 314 7.62 -14.79 -10.04
CA ALA A 314 6.60 -15.83 -10.13
C ALA A 314 5.39 -15.50 -9.23
N ASN A 315 4.27 -16.20 -9.43
CA ASN A 315 3.01 -15.95 -8.73
C ASN A 315 3.11 -15.91 -7.18
N ALA A 316 4.02 -16.71 -6.59
CA ALA A 316 4.24 -16.74 -5.15
C ALA A 316 5.31 -15.73 -4.66
N GLY A 317 5.98 -15.03 -5.57
CA GLY A 317 7.07 -14.11 -5.26
C GLY A 317 6.59 -12.68 -5.03
N ASN A 318 7.26 -11.99 -4.10
CA ASN A 318 7.12 -10.56 -3.89
C ASN A 318 8.52 -9.92 -4.01
N LEU A 319 8.69 -9.01 -4.96
CA LEU A 319 9.95 -8.29 -5.16
C LEU A 319 9.84 -6.89 -4.58
N PHE A 320 10.82 -6.48 -3.76
CA PHE A 320 11.04 -5.08 -3.38
C PHE A 320 12.40 -4.65 -3.94
N MET A 321 12.42 -3.83 -4.98
CA MET A 321 13.66 -3.49 -5.71
C MET A 321 13.95 -2.01 -5.60
N ARG A 322 15.19 -1.64 -5.26
CA ARG A 322 15.61 -0.25 -5.18
C ARG A 322 17.00 -0.02 -5.79
N GLY A 323 17.15 0.99 -6.64
CA GLY A 323 18.47 1.38 -7.17
C GLY A 323 19.07 0.44 -8.22
N VAL A 324 18.34 -0.58 -8.68
CA VAL A 324 18.89 -1.59 -9.59
C VAL A 324 18.61 -1.21 -11.04
N THR A 325 19.61 -1.42 -11.91
CA THR A 325 19.45 -1.26 -13.36
C THR A 325 19.21 -2.61 -14.02
N ILE A 326 18.16 -2.73 -14.83
CA ILE A 326 17.88 -3.89 -15.69
C ILE A 326 17.93 -3.42 -17.14
N ALA A 327 19.00 -3.79 -17.85
CA ALA A 327 19.24 -3.24 -19.18
C ALA A 327 19.85 -4.20 -20.19
N ASN A 328 19.64 -3.89 -21.47
CA ASN A 328 20.25 -4.57 -22.61
C ASN A 328 19.91 -6.07 -22.69
N THR A 329 18.73 -6.47 -22.22
CA THR A 329 18.26 -7.86 -22.37
C THR A 329 18.17 -8.23 -23.85
N ALA A 330 18.79 -9.34 -24.23
CA ALA A 330 19.04 -9.67 -25.63
C ALA A 330 17.90 -10.46 -26.29
N ASN A 331 17.89 -10.49 -27.63
CA ASN A 331 17.09 -11.41 -28.47
C ASN A 331 15.58 -11.43 -28.17
N GLY A 332 14.99 -10.28 -27.85
CA GLY A 332 13.56 -10.17 -27.56
C GLY A 332 13.16 -10.50 -26.13
N GLY A 333 14.12 -10.71 -25.22
CA GLY A 333 13.82 -10.87 -23.79
C GLY A 333 13.37 -9.56 -23.14
N VAL A 334 12.42 -9.66 -22.23
CA VAL A 334 11.85 -8.54 -21.45
C VAL A 334 12.78 -8.20 -20.28
N GLY A 335 12.76 -6.95 -19.79
CA GLY A 335 13.45 -6.58 -18.56
C GLY A 335 12.87 -7.35 -17.35
N VAL A 336 11.62 -7.05 -17.00
CA VAL A 336 10.92 -7.65 -15.85
C VAL A 336 9.59 -8.27 -16.28
N GLU A 337 9.30 -9.46 -15.80
CA GLU A 337 8.00 -10.12 -15.96
C GLU A 337 7.39 -10.43 -14.59
N ILE A 338 6.14 -10.03 -14.37
CA ILE A 338 5.50 -10.06 -13.05
C ILE A 338 4.20 -10.88 -13.14
N THR A 339 4.17 -12.01 -12.44
CA THR A 339 2.97 -12.81 -12.15
C THR A 339 2.60 -12.81 -10.66
N GLY A 340 3.57 -12.47 -9.79
CA GLY A 340 3.35 -12.18 -8.37
C GLY A 340 3.16 -10.68 -8.14
N ALA A 341 3.88 -10.11 -7.18
CA ALA A 341 3.88 -8.67 -6.94
C ALA A 341 5.28 -8.06 -6.93
N ALA A 342 5.42 -6.83 -7.42
CA ALA A 342 6.68 -6.10 -7.39
C ALA A 342 6.49 -4.63 -6.99
N TRP A 343 7.32 -4.16 -6.07
CA TRP A 343 7.54 -2.76 -5.72
C TRP A 343 8.91 -2.38 -6.25
N ILE A 344 8.96 -1.44 -7.17
CA ILE A 344 10.18 -1.03 -7.87
C ILE A 344 10.36 0.47 -7.67
N GLU A 345 11.43 0.82 -6.97
CA GLU A 345 11.74 2.19 -6.57
C GLU A 345 13.10 2.61 -7.12
N ARG A 346 13.26 3.87 -7.52
CA ARG A 346 14.57 4.46 -7.88
C ARG A 346 15.40 3.57 -8.83
N SER A 347 14.74 2.90 -9.78
CA SER A 347 15.34 1.85 -10.61
C SER A 347 15.28 2.21 -12.09
N LYS A 348 16.14 1.58 -12.90
CA LYS A 348 16.24 1.86 -14.34
C LYS A 348 16.01 0.57 -15.14
N ILE A 349 14.85 0.42 -15.78
CA ILE A 349 14.49 -0.73 -16.60
C ILE A 349 14.44 -0.31 -18.06
N VAL A 350 15.59 -0.38 -18.73
CA VAL A 350 15.80 0.35 -19.99
C VAL A 350 16.46 -0.51 -21.08
N ASN A 351 16.18 -0.22 -22.35
CA ASN A 351 16.88 -0.81 -23.50
C ASN A 351 16.82 -2.35 -23.57
N ASN A 352 15.72 -2.94 -23.13
CA ASN A 352 15.48 -4.37 -23.21
C ASN A 352 14.82 -4.73 -24.56
N ALA A 353 15.32 -5.77 -25.25
CA ALA A 353 14.89 -6.10 -26.61
C ALA A 353 13.46 -6.63 -26.73
N GLY A 354 12.82 -7.04 -25.62
CA GLY A 354 11.43 -7.47 -25.53
C GLY A 354 10.45 -6.43 -24.96
N GLY A 355 10.94 -5.27 -24.53
CA GLY A 355 10.16 -4.31 -23.72
C GLY A 355 10.66 -4.24 -22.27
N GLY A 356 10.18 -3.26 -21.51
CA GLY A 356 10.62 -2.97 -20.15
C GLY A 356 10.04 -3.95 -19.14
N ILE A 357 8.73 -3.83 -18.90
CA ILE A 357 8.00 -4.57 -17.87
C ILE A 357 6.75 -5.21 -18.49
N VAL A 358 6.49 -6.48 -18.15
CA VAL A 358 5.24 -7.18 -18.46
C VAL A 358 4.56 -7.59 -17.16
N VAL A 359 3.27 -7.29 -17.04
CA VAL A 359 2.43 -7.73 -15.90
C VAL A 359 1.36 -8.67 -16.47
N ASP A 360 1.32 -9.91 -15.98
CA ASP A 360 0.43 -10.96 -16.48
C ASP A 360 -0.05 -11.87 -15.34
N GLY A 361 -1.08 -12.68 -15.61
CA GLY A 361 -1.61 -13.68 -14.68
C GLY A 361 -2.15 -13.11 -13.36
N GLY A 362 -2.62 -11.87 -13.36
CA GLY A 362 -3.14 -11.17 -12.19
C GLY A 362 -2.05 -10.53 -11.33
N GLY A 363 -0.87 -10.28 -11.89
CA GLY A 363 0.25 -9.66 -11.17
C GLY A 363 -0.01 -8.21 -10.74
N MET A 364 0.76 -7.75 -9.76
CA MET A 364 0.72 -6.37 -9.25
C MET A 364 2.08 -5.68 -9.44
N LEU A 365 2.08 -4.47 -9.96
CA LEU A 365 3.25 -3.59 -9.99
C LEU A 365 2.96 -2.28 -9.25
N VAL A 366 3.84 -1.93 -8.32
CA VAL A 366 4.01 -0.57 -7.81
C VAL A 366 5.35 -0.06 -8.33
N LEU A 367 5.34 0.99 -9.13
CA LEU A 367 6.51 1.60 -9.73
C LEU A 367 6.63 3.04 -9.26
N GLU A 368 7.71 3.37 -8.58
CA GLU A 368 7.93 4.68 -8.00
C GLU A 368 9.29 5.22 -8.39
N ASN A 369 9.35 6.51 -8.73
CA ASN A 369 10.60 7.24 -8.88
C ASN A 369 11.61 6.56 -9.84
N SER A 370 11.12 5.98 -10.93
CA SER A 370 11.88 5.06 -11.78
C SER A 370 11.89 5.47 -13.25
N PHE A 371 12.91 5.01 -13.98
CA PHE A 371 12.97 5.11 -15.44
C PHE A 371 12.60 3.76 -16.07
N VAL A 372 11.60 3.76 -16.95
CA VAL A 372 11.25 2.57 -17.74
C VAL A 372 11.21 2.93 -19.20
N GLY A 373 12.08 2.30 -19.99
CA GLY A 373 12.33 2.73 -21.34
C GLY A 373 12.66 1.59 -22.27
N GLY A 374 12.55 1.84 -23.57
CA GLY A 374 12.92 0.82 -24.53
C GLY A 374 12.94 1.28 -25.96
N ASN A 375 13.33 0.32 -26.78
CA ASN A 375 13.60 0.52 -28.18
C ASN A 375 12.30 0.55 -29.00
N GLN A 376 12.47 0.46 -30.30
CA GLN A 376 11.42 0.61 -31.30
C GLN A 376 10.44 -0.57 -31.29
N ASN A 377 9.19 -0.29 -31.63
CA ASN A 377 8.10 -1.26 -31.81
C ASN A 377 7.81 -2.11 -30.56
N GLN A 378 7.89 -1.50 -29.38
CA GLN A 378 7.68 -2.19 -28.09
C GLN A 378 6.68 -1.46 -27.22
N ARG A 379 5.86 -2.23 -26.51
CA ARG A 379 5.14 -1.76 -25.34
C ARG A 379 6.13 -1.78 -24.18
N ILE A 380 6.35 -0.64 -23.55
CA ILE A 380 7.38 -0.49 -22.53
C ILE A 380 6.91 -1.08 -21.21
N ILE A 381 5.70 -0.73 -20.80
CA ILE A 381 4.92 -1.43 -19.78
C ILE A 381 3.72 -2.06 -20.48
N ASP A 382 3.64 -3.39 -20.51
CA ASP A 382 2.52 -4.15 -21.10
C ASP A 382 1.79 -4.93 -20.00
N VAL A 383 0.59 -4.47 -19.67
CA VAL A 383 -0.27 -5.09 -18.66
C VAL A 383 -1.25 -6.01 -19.40
N ILE A 384 -0.97 -7.31 -19.42
CA ILE A 384 -1.81 -8.30 -20.08
C ILE A 384 -3.00 -8.66 -19.20
N ASP A 385 -2.72 -8.95 -17.93
CA ASP A 385 -3.69 -9.32 -16.89
C ASP A 385 -3.10 -8.97 -15.52
N GLY A 386 -3.66 -7.98 -14.82
CA GLY A 386 -3.10 -7.46 -13.57
C GLY A 386 -3.41 -5.98 -13.34
N GLU A 387 -2.75 -5.43 -12.33
CA GLU A 387 -2.90 -4.04 -11.90
C GLU A 387 -1.54 -3.35 -11.74
N ILE A 388 -1.50 -2.08 -12.10
CA ILE A 388 -0.31 -1.24 -11.95
C ILE A 388 -0.64 0.07 -11.23
N SER A 389 0.25 0.49 -10.36
CA SER A 389 0.32 1.84 -9.77
C SER A 389 1.67 2.44 -10.12
N ILE A 390 1.67 3.62 -10.74
CA ILE A 390 2.87 4.31 -11.17
C ILE A 390 2.87 5.70 -10.55
N ASP A 391 3.96 6.04 -9.87
CA ASP A 391 4.16 7.35 -9.26
C ASP A 391 5.56 7.91 -9.56
N TYR A 392 5.65 9.23 -9.74
CA TYR A 392 6.88 9.95 -10.08
C TYR A 392 7.81 9.19 -11.04
N SER A 393 7.29 8.58 -12.11
CA SER A 393 8.12 7.75 -12.99
C SER A 393 8.17 8.33 -14.39
N THR A 394 9.32 8.17 -15.06
CA THR A 394 9.51 8.59 -16.45
C THR A 394 9.50 7.38 -17.36
N ILE A 395 8.50 7.30 -18.22
CA ILE A 395 8.26 6.14 -19.09
C ILE A 395 8.32 6.59 -20.54
N GLY A 396 9.35 6.13 -21.25
CA GLY A 396 9.65 6.53 -22.61
C GLY A 396 9.66 5.36 -23.59
N SER A 397 8.81 5.41 -24.61
CA SER A 397 8.76 4.41 -25.68
C SER A 397 9.42 4.87 -26.98
N GLY A 398 10.13 3.97 -27.65
CA GLY A 398 10.76 4.26 -28.94
C GLY A 398 9.77 4.41 -30.09
N PHE A 399 10.23 4.50 -31.34
CA PHE A 399 9.33 4.65 -32.48
C PHE A 399 8.73 3.33 -32.98
N GLY A 400 7.58 3.41 -33.65
CA GLY A 400 6.96 2.24 -34.29
C GLY A 400 5.46 2.09 -34.02
N ASN A 401 4.80 1.27 -34.83
CA ASN A 401 3.34 1.16 -34.78
C ASN A 401 2.83 0.51 -33.47
N THR A 402 3.65 -0.30 -32.82
CA THR A 402 3.34 -0.98 -31.56
C THR A 402 3.93 -0.27 -30.34
N SER A 403 4.64 0.85 -30.54
CA SER A 403 5.29 1.55 -29.43
C SER A 403 4.30 2.24 -28.52
N ARG A 404 4.34 1.91 -27.22
CA ARG A 404 3.52 2.53 -26.17
C ARG A 404 4.37 2.67 -24.91
N ALA A 405 4.24 3.78 -24.21
CA ALA A 405 4.80 3.92 -22.87
C ALA A 405 4.09 2.92 -21.93
N VAL A 406 2.76 2.92 -21.95
CA VAL A 406 1.93 2.00 -21.18
C VAL A 406 0.80 1.46 -22.04
N ALA A 407 0.62 0.13 -22.04
CA ALA A 407 -0.47 -0.55 -22.73
C ALA A 407 -1.15 -1.54 -21.79
N CYS A 408 -2.48 -1.66 -21.90
CA CYS A 408 -3.27 -2.52 -21.03
C CYS A 408 -4.21 -3.42 -21.82
N GLY A 409 -4.38 -4.65 -21.34
CA GLY A 409 -5.40 -5.59 -21.73
C GLY A 409 -6.80 -5.12 -21.31
N VAL A 410 -7.82 -5.78 -21.83
CA VAL A 410 -9.20 -5.48 -21.46
C VAL A 410 -9.44 -5.94 -20.03
N GLY A 411 -9.82 -5.00 -19.15
CA GLY A 411 -10.11 -5.29 -17.74
C GLY A 411 -8.95 -5.03 -16.78
N SER A 412 -7.74 -4.77 -17.29
CA SER A 412 -6.59 -4.39 -16.47
C SER A 412 -6.72 -2.95 -15.96
N GLY A 413 -6.30 -2.72 -14.71
CA GLY A 413 -6.29 -1.41 -14.07
C GLY A 413 -4.93 -0.74 -14.14
N ALA A 414 -4.92 0.58 -14.32
CA ALA A 414 -3.71 1.40 -14.21
C ALA A 414 -4.05 2.70 -13.46
N SER A 415 -3.34 2.96 -12.37
CA SER A 415 -3.31 4.27 -11.71
C SER A 415 -1.95 4.90 -11.98
N ILE A 416 -1.92 6.10 -12.55
CA ILE A 416 -0.68 6.79 -12.89
C ILE A 416 -0.76 8.22 -12.37
N ARG A 417 0.19 8.58 -11.51
CA ARG A 417 0.28 9.90 -10.89
C ARG A 417 1.67 10.51 -11.03
N ASN A 418 1.73 11.85 -11.09
CA ASN A 418 2.98 12.63 -11.02
C ASN A 418 4.07 12.18 -12.01
N SER A 419 3.70 11.57 -13.14
CA SER A 419 4.63 10.85 -14.02
C SER A 419 4.77 11.51 -15.39
N ILE A 420 5.79 11.13 -16.15
CA ILE A 420 5.96 11.51 -17.55
C ILE A 420 5.72 10.28 -18.42
N LEU A 421 4.76 10.36 -19.35
CA LEU A 421 4.54 9.36 -20.38
C LEU A 421 4.86 9.95 -21.76
N VAL A 422 5.86 9.38 -22.43
CA VAL A 422 6.30 9.82 -23.76
C VAL A 422 6.48 8.65 -24.73
N SER A 423 6.27 8.92 -26.01
CA SER A 423 6.35 7.99 -27.12
C SER A 423 6.94 8.67 -28.33
N TYR A 424 8.07 8.18 -28.82
CA TYR A 424 8.64 8.63 -30.09
C TYR A 424 7.88 8.04 -31.30
N SER A 425 6.56 7.97 -31.24
CA SER A 425 5.71 7.39 -32.27
C SER A 425 4.47 8.25 -32.53
N ALA A 426 3.91 8.15 -33.74
CA ALA A 426 2.62 8.76 -34.06
C ALA A 426 1.43 8.05 -33.39
N GLN A 427 1.71 7.13 -32.48
CA GLN A 427 0.72 6.38 -31.74
C GLN A 427 0.63 6.92 -30.31
N PRO A 428 -0.55 6.86 -29.67
CA PRO A 428 -0.70 7.30 -28.29
C PRO A 428 0.30 6.60 -27.38
N GLU A 429 0.96 7.34 -26.51
CA GLU A 429 1.85 6.86 -25.45
C GLU A 429 1.12 5.95 -24.47
N LEU A 430 -0.18 6.17 -24.26
CA LEU A 430 -1.05 5.41 -23.37
C LEU A 430 -2.13 4.65 -24.17
N GLU A 431 -2.16 3.33 -24.04
CA GLU A 431 -3.20 2.44 -24.59
C GLU A 431 -3.86 1.66 -23.46
N CYS A 432 -4.59 2.36 -22.59
CA CYS A 432 -5.30 1.77 -21.45
C CYS A 432 -6.69 2.39 -21.32
N GLN A 433 -7.75 1.61 -21.57
CA GLN A 433 -9.12 2.14 -21.62
C GLN A 433 -9.61 2.70 -20.29
N ASN A 434 -9.15 2.11 -19.17
CA ASN A 434 -9.60 2.43 -17.81
C ASN A 434 -8.46 3.02 -16.95
N ALA A 435 -7.42 3.58 -17.59
CA ALA A 435 -6.36 4.22 -16.83
C ALA A 435 -6.88 5.47 -16.11
N GLN A 436 -6.53 5.60 -14.84
CA GLN A 436 -6.72 6.81 -14.05
C GLN A 436 -5.41 7.59 -14.10
N LEU A 437 -5.48 8.79 -14.69
CA LEU A 437 -4.35 9.71 -14.73
C LEU A 437 -4.63 10.86 -13.77
N GLU A 438 -3.69 11.13 -12.88
CA GLU A 438 -3.69 12.29 -12.01
C GLU A 438 -2.34 13.01 -12.16
N THR A 439 -2.34 14.34 -12.31
CA THR A 439 -1.11 15.17 -12.27
C THR A 439 0.06 14.62 -13.09
N THR A 440 -0.24 13.99 -14.22
CA THR A 440 0.71 13.26 -15.08
C THR A 440 0.88 14.03 -16.37
N PHE A 441 2.13 14.19 -16.80
CA PHE A 441 2.46 14.80 -18.08
C PHE A 441 2.38 13.74 -19.19
N THR A 442 1.56 14.02 -20.20
CA THR A 442 1.43 13.20 -21.41
C THR A 442 1.60 14.10 -22.64
N GLU A 443 2.16 13.56 -23.72
CA GLU A 443 2.27 14.27 -25.01
C GLU A 443 0.89 14.60 -25.59
N SER A 444 -0.04 13.67 -25.48
CA SER A 444 -1.39 13.78 -26.02
C SER A 444 -2.21 14.87 -25.34
N ASP A 445 -2.14 15.00 -24.02
CA ASP A 445 -2.88 16.03 -23.27
C ASP A 445 -2.22 17.40 -23.38
N SER A 446 -0.88 17.44 -23.44
CA SER A 446 -0.14 18.69 -23.58
C SER A 446 -0.20 19.29 -24.98
N GLY A 447 -0.55 18.49 -26.00
CA GLY A 447 -0.50 18.88 -27.40
C GLY A 447 0.93 19.08 -27.92
N MET A 448 1.92 18.58 -27.19
CA MET A 448 3.33 18.61 -27.53
C MET A 448 3.75 17.24 -28.03
N MET A 449 4.42 17.20 -29.18
CA MET A 449 4.97 15.97 -29.71
C MET A 449 6.39 15.81 -29.19
N PHE A 450 6.71 14.66 -28.61
CA PHE A 450 8.08 14.27 -28.37
C PHE A 450 8.69 13.73 -29.68
N ASP A 451 9.85 14.25 -30.04
CA ASP A 451 10.65 13.73 -31.15
C ASP A 451 12.11 13.52 -30.70
N ASP A 452 12.91 12.78 -31.47
CA ASP A 452 14.32 12.51 -31.09
C ASP A 452 15.19 13.77 -31.01
N LEU A 453 14.71 14.90 -31.55
CA LEU A 453 15.41 16.18 -31.57
C LEU A 453 15.00 17.09 -30.40
N SER A 454 14.01 16.66 -29.62
CA SER A 454 13.46 17.41 -28.49
C SER A 454 14.54 17.73 -27.44
N GLY A 455 15.52 16.83 -27.28
CA GLY A 455 16.63 17.02 -26.35
C GLY A 455 16.19 17.10 -24.88
N TRP A 456 14.96 16.67 -24.56
CA TRP A 456 14.40 16.74 -23.21
C TRP A 456 15.22 15.96 -22.21
N PHE A 457 15.76 14.82 -22.64
CA PHE A 457 16.50 13.90 -21.80
C PHE A 457 17.99 13.90 -22.13
N SER A 458 18.81 13.64 -21.12
CA SER A 458 20.27 13.56 -21.23
C SER A 458 20.74 12.59 -22.31
N ASP A 459 20.18 11.37 -22.34
CA ASP A 459 20.44 10.39 -23.40
C ASP A 459 19.26 9.40 -23.49
N TYR A 460 18.25 9.76 -24.29
CA TYR A 460 17.05 8.96 -24.47
C TYR A 460 17.35 7.56 -25.02
N ASP A 461 18.25 7.46 -26.00
CA ASP A 461 18.61 6.19 -26.65
C ASP A 461 19.36 5.26 -25.69
N SER A 462 20.09 5.78 -24.72
CA SER A 462 20.69 4.97 -23.66
C SER A 462 19.73 4.63 -22.51
N GLY A 463 18.50 5.17 -22.53
CA GLY A 463 17.54 5.05 -21.43
C GLY A 463 17.87 5.96 -20.24
N ASN A 464 18.67 7.00 -20.43
CA ASN A 464 18.89 8.02 -19.41
C ASN A 464 17.86 9.14 -19.58
N PHE A 465 16.82 9.08 -18.75
CA PHE A 465 15.70 10.01 -18.77
C PHE A 465 15.84 11.18 -17.77
N ALA A 466 17.06 11.48 -17.32
CA ALA A 466 17.34 12.72 -16.61
C ALA A 466 17.04 13.93 -17.52
N LEU A 467 16.28 14.90 -17.02
CA LEU A 467 15.82 16.08 -17.74
C LEU A 467 16.96 17.06 -17.98
N ASN A 468 17.09 17.54 -19.22
CA ASN A 468 18.04 18.59 -19.59
C ASN A 468 17.43 19.97 -19.33
N PRO A 469 18.00 20.78 -18.42
CA PRO A 469 17.47 22.10 -18.09
C PRO A 469 17.22 22.99 -19.32
N GLY A 470 15.99 23.48 -19.44
CA GLY A 470 15.57 24.39 -20.51
C GLY A 470 15.34 23.76 -21.89
N MET A 471 15.42 22.43 -22.01
CA MET A 471 15.13 21.71 -23.24
C MET A 471 13.75 21.04 -23.23
N TYR A 472 13.26 20.64 -22.05
CA TYR A 472 11.92 20.08 -21.86
C TYR A 472 10.84 21.17 -21.77
N PRO A 473 9.54 20.83 -21.91
CA PRO A 473 8.46 21.78 -21.78
C PRO A 473 8.27 22.26 -20.35
N VAL A 474 8.13 23.56 -20.16
CA VAL A 474 8.00 24.19 -18.83
C VAL A 474 6.80 23.65 -18.04
N GLU A 475 5.79 23.11 -18.72
CA GLU A 475 4.63 22.48 -18.11
C GLU A 475 5.01 21.28 -17.22
N ILE A 476 6.13 20.60 -17.50
CA ILE A 476 6.61 19.48 -16.68
C ILE A 476 6.95 19.92 -15.25
N GLU A 477 7.48 21.14 -15.06
CA GLU A 477 7.95 21.66 -13.76
C GLU A 477 6.84 21.83 -12.72
N THR A 478 5.58 21.83 -13.16
CA THR A 478 4.40 22.00 -12.31
C THR A 478 3.29 21.00 -12.63
N ALA A 479 3.60 19.94 -13.38
CA ALA A 479 2.61 18.95 -13.78
C ALA A 479 2.23 18.03 -12.61
N ALA A 480 3.18 17.76 -11.71
CA ALA A 480 2.95 16.97 -10.51
C ALA A 480 2.38 17.83 -9.36
N THR A 481 1.67 17.17 -8.46
CA THR A 481 1.26 17.73 -7.16
C THR A 481 1.72 16.79 -6.07
N SER A 482 2.56 17.30 -5.16
CA SER A 482 3.03 16.56 -3.99
C SER A 482 1.87 16.20 -3.06
N GLN A 483 1.84 14.97 -2.58
CA GLN A 483 0.90 14.45 -1.60
C GLN A 483 1.66 13.78 -0.43
N THR A 484 1.01 13.65 0.71
CA THR A 484 1.57 12.90 1.84
C THR A 484 1.83 11.45 1.45
N GLY A 485 3.06 10.99 1.62
CA GLY A 485 3.51 9.65 1.23
C GLY A 485 4.30 9.63 -0.08
N ASP A 486 4.36 10.74 -0.81
CA ASP A 486 5.19 10.86 -2.00
C ASP A 486 6.69 10.80 -1.67
N PRO A 487 7.53 10.38 -2.64
CA PRO A 487 8.99 10.46 -2.52
C PRO A 487 9.48 11.87 -2.17
N ASP A 488 10.35 11.95 -1.16
CA ASP A 488 10.99 13.19 -0.72
C ASP A 488 12.22 13.58 -1.54
N THR A 489 12.70 12.66 -2.39
CA THR A 489 13.75 12.92 -3.39
C THR A 489 13.40 12.26 -4.72
N ASP A 490 14.01 12.74 -5.78
CA ASP A 490 13.96 12.12 -7.10
C ASP A 490 14.89 10.89 -7.22
N ILE A 491 15.04 10.37 -8.44
CA ILE A 491 15.83 9.17 -8.74
C ILE A 491 17.33 9.36 -8.52
N ASP A 492 17.83 10.58 -8.66
CA ASP A 492 19.25 10.92 -8.50
C ASP A 492 19.55 11.45 -7.07
N GLY A 493 18.52 11.58 -6.23
CA GLY A 493 18.61 11.95 -4.83
C GLY A 493 18.38 13.44 -4.56
N ASP A 494 17.92 14.19 -5.57
CA ASP A 494 17.64 15.60 -5.46
C ASP A 494 16.31 15.84 -4.72
N PRO A 495 16.23 16.80 -3.77
CA PRO A 495 15.06 16.98 -2.93
C PRO A 495 13.80 17.39 -3.71
N ARG A 496 12.66 16.84 -3.30
CA ARG A 496 11.32 17.20 -3.77
C ARG A 496 10.53 17.96 -2.70
N PRO A 497 9.45 18.66 -3.08
CA PRO A 497 8.55 19.28 -2.12
C PRO A 497 7.88 18.23 -1.22
N THR A 498 7.93 18.43 0.09
CA THR A 498 7.29 17.56 1.09
C THR A 498 5.98 18.15 1.63
N THR A 499 5.46 19.20 0.98
CA THR A 499 4.22 19.86 1.41
C THR A 499 3.08 19.40 0.53
N ASP A 500 2.05 18.82 1.15
CA ASP A 500 0.82 18.40 0.47
C ASP A 500 0.22 19.56 -0.35
N GLY A 501 -0.12 19.26 -1.60
CA GLY A 501 -0.64 20.22 -2.58
C GLY A 501 0.41 21.11 -3.25
N ALA A 502 1.70 20.99 -2.94
CA ALA A 502 2.74 21.78 -3.61
C ALA A 502 2.95 21.31 -5.06
N PRO A 503 3.07 22.22 -6.04
CA PRO A 503 3.42 21.84 -7.41
C PRO A 503 4.85 21.28 -7.46
N ASP A 504 5.06 20.26 -8.29
CA ASP A 504 6.37 19.62 -8.50
C ASP A 504 6.57 19.21 -9.97
N PHE A 505 7.79 18.77 -10.29
CA PHE A 505 8.13 18.14 -11.55
C PHE A 505 7.44 16.78 -11.68
N ALA A 506 6.73 16.59 -12.79
CA ALA A 506 6.32 15.25 -13.18
C ALA A 506 7.53 14.40 -13.60
N GLY A 507 7.44 13.09 -13.37
CA GLY A 507 8.47 12.11 -13.71
C GLY A 507 9.47 11.87 -12.58
N ALA A 508 10.41 10.98 -12.83
CA ALA A 508 11.37 10.48 -11.83
C ALA A 508 12.54 11.43 -11.54
N ASP A 509 12.69 12.50 -12.30
CA ASP A 509 13.83 13.40 -12.22
C ASP A 509 13.38 14.83 -12.04
N VAL A 510 14.10 15.61 -11.23
CA VAL A 510 14.00 17.07 -11.20
C VAL A 510 15.19 17.68 -11.93
N ALA A 511 14.93 18.63 -12.83
CA ALA A 511 15.99 19.20 -13.65
C ALA A 511 16.90 20.14 -12.83
N ASN A 512 18.19 19.82 -12.74
CA ASN A 512 19.20 20.62 -12.00
C ASN A 512 20.30 21.24 -12.87
#